data_AF-A0A8S3A6D4-F1
#
_entry.id   AF-A0A8S3A6D4-F1
#
_cell.length_a   1.000
_cell.length_b   1.000
_cell.length_c   1.000
_cell.angle_alpha   90.00
_cell.angle_beta   90.00
_cell.angle_gamma   90.00
#
_symmetry.space_group_name_H-M   'P 1'
#
loop_
_entity.id
_entity.type
_entity.pdbx_description
1 polymer ?
#
loop_
_entity_poly.entity_id
_entity_poly.type
_entity_poly.pdbx_seq_one_letter_code
_entity_poly.pdbx_strand_id
1 'polypeptide(L)' 'MSDTSVYNLLLLDVCPLGLGIEDIKGEMHTLIRRNTAIPTRTQLYPI' A
#
# COMPACT_ATOMS: atom_id res chain seq x y z
N MET A 1 31.77 -7.81 10.56
CA MET A 1 30.65 -7.69 9.60
C MET A 1 29.56 -8.59 10.13
N SER A 2 28.75 -8.07 11.06
CA SER A 2 27.71 -8.84 11.73
C SER A 2 26.58 -9.06 10.74
N ASP A 3 26.38 -10.31 10.33
CA ASP A 3 25.22 -10.72 9.55
C ASP A 3 23.96 -10.17 10.21
N THR A 4 23.28 -9.28 9.51
CA THR A 4 21.96 -8.78 9.90
C THR A 4 20.98 -9.94 9.69
N SER A 5 20.99 -10.89 10.62
CA SER A 5 20.12 -12.05 10.58
C SER A 5 18.67 -11.60 10.69
N VAL A 6 17.99 -11.68 9.55
CA VAL A 6 16.57 -11.35 9.43
C VAL A 6 15.79 -12.52 10.06
N TYR A 7 15.55 -12.45 11.37
CA TYR A 7 14.82 -13.50 12.09
C TYR A 7 13.32 -13.41 11.80
N ASN A 8 12.73 -14.56 11.40
CA ASN A 8 11.30 -14.82 11.24
C ASN A 8 10.53 -13.87 10.30
N LEU A 9 10.85 -13.96 9.01
CA LEU A 9 10.03 -13.40 7.93
C LEU A 9 8.71 -14.16 7.82
N LEU A 10 7.60 -13.53 8.19
CA LEU A 10 6.27 -13.97 7.79
C LEU A 10 5.97 -13.34 6.41
N LEU A 11 5.68 -14.17 5.41
CA LEU A 11 5.23 -13.68 4.10
C LEU A 11 3.75 -13.30 4.23
N LEU A 12 3.45 -12.01 4.06
CA LEU A 12 2.11 -11.46 4.09
C LEU A 12 1.72 -11.00 2.68
N ASP A 13 0.53 -11.36 2.23
CA ASP A 13 -0.03 -10.84 0.98
C ASP A 13 -0.35 -9.36 1.16
N VAL A 14 0.39 -8.52 0.44
CA VAL A 14 0.32 -7.07 0.58
C VAL A 14 0.34 -6.37 -0.77
N CYS A 15 -0.20 -5.16 -0.82
CA CYS A 15 -0.09 -4.29 -1.98
C CYS A 15 1.36 -3.76 -2.11
N PRO A 16 2.09 -4.05 -3.21
CA PRO A 16 3.51 -3.70 -3.32
C PRO A 16 3.77 -2.18 -3.45
N LEU A 17 2.77 -1.42 -3.92
CA LEU A 17 2.82 0.03 -4.11
C LEU A 17 1.54 0.69 -3.60
N GLY A 18 1.56 2.02 -3.46
CA GLY A 18 0.33 2.77 -3.20
C GLY A 18 -0.53 2.80 -4.46
N LEU A 19 -1.83 2.55 -4.31
CA LEU A 19 -2.82 2.71 -5.37
C LEU A 19 -3.76 3.86 -5.03
N GLY A 20 -4.17 4.61 -6.03
CA GLY A 20 -5.02 5.77 -5.87
C GLY A 20 -5.66 6.16 -7.19
N ILE A 21 -6.33 7.31 -7.20
CA ILE A 21 -6.94 7.89 -8.38
C ILE A 21 -6.42 9.30 -8.58
N GLU A 22 -6.31 9.70 -9.84
CA GLU A 22 -6.01 11.08 -10.22
C GLU A 22 -7.32 11.87 -10.28
N ASP A 23 -7.33 13.07 -9.68
CA ASP A 23 -8.47 13.97 -9.78
C ASP A 23 -8.40 14.87 -11.03
N ILE A 24 -9.45 15.66 -11.26
CA ILE A 24 -9.54 16.57 -12.42
C ILE A 24 -8.45 17.66 -12.39
N LYS A 25 -7.87 17.94 -11.22
CA LYS A 25 -6.77 18.90 -11.05
C LYS A 25 -5.40 18.26 -11.23
N GLY A 26 -5.34 16.95 -11.51
CA GLY A 26 -4.11 16.19 -11.66
C GLY A 26 -3.47 15.78 -10.33
N GLU A 27 -4.21 15.84 -9.21
CA GLU A 27 -3.72 15.44 -7.90
C GLU A 27 -4.02 13.95 -7.64
N MET A 28 -3.03 13.22 -7.13
CA MET A 28 -3.14 11.79 -6.86
C MET A 28 -3.63 11.53 -5.44
N HIS A 29 -4.85 11.01 -5.32
CA HIS A 29 -5.46 10.62 -4.04
C HIS A 29 -5.19 9.15 -3.75
N THR A 30 -4.33 8.86 -2.78
CA THR A 30 -3.97 7.48 -2.41
C THR A 30 -5.12 6.80 -1.65
N LEU A 31 -5.65 5.71 -2.21
CA LEU A 31 -6.73 4.89 -1.65
C LEU A 31 -6.21 3.67 -0.87
N ILE A 32 -5.19 3.01 -1.39
CA ILE A 32 -4.53 1.86 -0.76
C ILE A 32 -3.07 2.23 -0.59
N ARG A 33 -2.56 2.15 0.64
CA ARG A 33 -1.15 2.48 0.91
C ARG A 33 -0.25 1.29 0.54
N ARG A 34 1.01 1.58 0.24
CA ARG A 34 2.04 0.54 0.09
C ARG A 34 2.08 -0.36 1.32
N ASN A 35 2.25 -1.66 1.08
CA ASN A 35 2.31 -2.74 2.05
C ASN A 35 1.01 -2.96 2.86
N THR A 36 -0.14 -2.50 2.38
CA THR A 36 -1.44 -2.84 2.98
C THR A 36 -1.77 -4.31 2.70
N ALA A 37 -2.20 -5.07 3.71
CA ALA A 37 -2.60 -6.46 3.55
C ALA A 37 -3.81 -6.62 2.59
N ILE A 38 -3.79 -7.65 1.76
CA ILE A 38 -4.86 -8.02 0.81
C ILE A 38 -5.63 -9.22 1.43
N PRO A 39 -6.97 -9.27 1.36
CA PRO A 39 -7.88 -8.39 0.63
C PRO A 39 -8.18 -7.08 1.37
N THR A 40 -8.27 -5.98 0.61
CA THR A 40 -8.65 -4.66 1.13
C THR A 40 -9.56 -3.95 0.15
N ARG A 41 -10.46 -3.10 0.66
CA ARG A 41 -11.38 -2.28 -0.15
C ARG A 41 -11.47 -0.89 0.48
N THR A 42 -11.08 0.11 -0.30
CA THR A 42 -11.23 1.54 0.06
C THR A 42 -12.14 2.19 -0.96
N GLN A 43 -12.94 3.16 -0.53
CA GLN A 43 -13.76 3.97 -1.41
C GLN A 43 -13.57 5.44 -1.04
N LEU A 44 -13.31 6.28 -2.04
CA LEU A 44 -13.39 7.73 -1.90
C LEU A 44 -14.87 8.12 -1.90
N TYR A 45 -15.29 8.88 -0.88
CA TYR A 45 -16.58 9.57 -0.92
C TYR A 45 -16.45 10.78 -1.84
N PRO A 46 -17.49 11.12 -2.62
CA PRO A 46 -17.43 12.23 -3.55
C PRO A 46 -17.10 13.53 -2.81
N ILE A 47 -16.06 14.20 -3.30
CA ILE A 47 -15.62 15.54 -2.88
C ILE A 47 -16.49 16.57 -3.60
#